data_AF-A0A3P6Q6L4-F1
#
_entry.id   AF-A0A3P6Q6L4-F1
#
_cell.length_a   1.000
_cell.length_b   1.000
_cell.length_c   1.000
_cell.angle_alpha   90.00
_cell.angle_beta   90.00
_cell.angle_gamma   90.00
#
_symmetry.space_group_name_H-M   'P 1'
#
loop_
_entity.id
_entity.type
_entity.pdbx_description
1 polymer ?
#
loop_
_entity_poly.entity_id
_entity_poly.type
_entity_poly.pdbx_seq_one_letter_code
_entity_poly.pdbx_strand_id
1 'polypeptide(L)'
;MKNYRFVFFFKIISELLDINLTPSKPAYGLSPASPLCLFDCAYDGIELSWRWDIESLKSVRTHILKSWAEYQSRSIMLRNMAESIGLLITDEDCGTNALNDYLRPAVTSTKVYVPIRKRGTCDALELKQEKIRRKMAKLKNTGLPS
;
A
#
# COMPACT_ATOMS: atom_id res chain seq x y z
N MET A 1 25.06 -14.34 -12.02
CA MET A 1 24.22 -13.13 -12.23
C MET A 1 23.16 -12.85 -11.16
N LYS A 2 22.74 -13.80 -10.30
CA LYS A 2 21.68 -13.57 -9.29
C LYS A 2 22.10 -12.68 -8.10
N ASN A 3 23.39 -12.62 -7.75
CA ASN A 3 23.88 -11.84 -6.59
C ASN A 3 23.93 -10.31 -6.82
N TYR A 4 24.15 -9.84 -8.06
CA TYR A 4 24.31 -8.40 -8.33
C TYR A 4 23.01 -7.61 -8.18
N ARG A 5 21.86 -8.24 -8.44
CA ARG A 5 20.54 -7.58 -8.36
C ARG A 5 20.13 -7.27 -6.92
N PHE A 6 20.50 -8.14 -5.97
CA PHE A 6 20.21 -7.95 -4.55
C PHE A 6 21.11 -6.89 -3.91
N VAL A 7 22.41 -6.92 -4.24
CA VAL A 7 23.38 -5.91 -3.77
C VAL A 7 23.01 -4.52 -4.26
N PHE A 8 22.53 -4.40 -5.50
CA PHE A 8 22.10 -3.13 -6.07
C PHE A 8 20.85 -2.56 -5.38
N PHE A 9 19.88 -3.41 -5.02
CA PHE A 9 18.69 -2.98 -4.28
C PHE A 9 19.05 -2.40 -2.92
N PHE A 10 19.87 -3.11 -2.13
CA PHE A 10 20.25 -2.65 -0.79
C PHE A 10 20.98 -1.31 -0.84
N LYS A 11 21.87 -1.13 -1.83
CA LYS A 11 22.57 0.14 -2.06
C LYS A 11 21.61 1.31 -2.31
N ILE A 12 20.59 1.12 -3.16
CA ILE A 12 19.59 2.16 -3.43
C ILE A 12 18.82 2.51 -2.15
N ILE A 13 18.42 1.50 -1.37
CA ILE A 13 17.67 1.73 -0.14
C ILE A 13 18.54 2.47 0.89
N SER A 14 19.79 2.07 1.09
CA SER A 14 20.72 2.77 1.98
C SER A 14 20.92 4.24 1.59
N GLU A 15 21.07 4.53 0.29
CA GLU A 15 21.17 5.91 -0.20
C GLU A 15 19.88 6.72 0.05
N LEU A 16 18.70 6.10 -0.09
CA LEU A 16 17.41 6.75 0.16
C LEU A 16 17.09 6.96 1.65
N LEU A 17 17.72 6.18 2.53
CA LEU A 17 17.60 6.35 3.98
C LEU A 17 18.65 7.31 4.54
N ASP A 18 19.67 7.67 3.76
CA ASP A 18 20.66 8.67 4.15
C ASP A 18 20.06 10.07 4.04
N ILE A 19 19.82 10.67 5.21
CA ILE A 19 19.27 12.02 5.37
C ILE A 19 20.17 13.12 4.79
N ASN A 20 21.50 12.89 4.70
CA ASN A 20 22.43 13.86 4.15
C ASN A 20 22.37 13.87 2.62
N LEU A 21 22.19 12.68 2.03
CA LEU A 21 22.10 12.51 0.58
C LEU A 21 20.70 12.81 0.04
N THR A 22 19.66 12.42 0.77
CA THR A 22 18.26 12.58 0.40
C THR A 22 17.44 13.20 1.53
N PRO A 23 17.49 14.54 1.69
CA PRO A 23 16.83 15.22 2.81
C PRO A 23 15.29 15.17 2.73
N SER A 24 14.73 14.72 1.61
CA SER A 24 13.30 14.63 1.41
C SER A 24 12.94 13.45 0.53
N LYS A 25 11.81 12.82 0.85
CA LYS A 25 11.34 11.63 0.15
C LYS A 25 11.10 11.94 -1.34
N PRO A 26 11.61 11.10 -2.27
CA PRO A 26 11.24 11.20 -3.68
C PRO A 26 9.72 11.06 -3.87
N ALA A 27 9.16 11.72 -4.88
CA ALA A 27 7.76 11.58 -5.21
C ALA A 27 7.47 10.18 -5.78
N TYR A 28 6.58 9.44 -5.11
CA TYR A 28 6.01 8.19 -5.61
C TYR A 28 4.59 8.02 -5.04
N GLY A 29 3.74 7.31 -5.78
CA GLY A 29 2.36 7.06 -5.38
C GLY A 29 2.29 6.26 -4.08
N LEU A 30 1.31 6.58 -3.24
CA LEU A 30 1.05 5.82 -2.01
C LEU A 30 0.45 4.46 -2.34
N SER A 31 0.56 3.53 -1.39
CA SER A 31 -0.10 2.22 -1.47
C SER A 31 -1.58 2.38 -1.89
N PRO A 32 -2.15 1.41 -2.63
CA PRO A 32 -3.57 1.38 -2.93
C PRO A 32 -4.44 1.61 -1.67
N ALA A 33 -5.64 2.17 -1.86
CA ALA A 33 -6.55 2.56 -0.78
C ALA A 33 -7.16 1.36 -0.01
N SER A 34 -6.82 0.12 -0.38
CA SER A 34 -7.21 -1.06 0.37
C SER A 34 -6.70 -0.97 1.81
N PRO A 35 -7.53 -1.25 2.82
CA PRO A 35 -7.10 -1.19 4.21
C PRO A 35 -5.98 -2.20 4.49
N LEU A 36 -5.02 -1.81 5.32
CA LEU A 36 -4.00 -2.71 5.84
C LEU A 36 -4.65 -3.73 6.79
N CYS A 37 -4.49 -5.02 6.50
CA CYS A 37 -4.93 -6.10 7.37
C CYS A 37 -3.91 -6.29 8.50
N LEU A 38 -4.16 -5.68 9.66
CA LEU A 38 -3.35 -5.86 10.86
C LEU A 38 -3.78 -7.16 11.54
N PHE A 39 -2.86 -8.12 11.66
CA PHE A 39 -3.14 -9.43 12.23
C PHE A 39 -2.76 -9.52 13.72
N ASP A 40 -1.57 -9.06 14.07
CA ASP A 40 -1.01 -9.22 15.41
C ASP A 40 -0.35 -7.92 15.89
N CYS A 41 -0.32 -7.74 17.21
CA CYS A 41 0.23 -6.59 17.90
C CYS A 41 1.14 -7.05 19.03
N ALA A 42 2.43 -6.69 18.96
CA ALA A 42 3.39 -6.94 20.03
C ALA A 42 3.64 -5.66 20.84
N TYR A 43 3.66 -5.79 22.17
CA TYR A 43 3.96 -4.70 23.09
C TYR A 43 5.20 -5.07 23.90
N ASP A 44 6.23 -4.22 23.86
CA ASP A 44 7.47 -4.47 24.59
C ASP A 44 7.27 -4.24 26.10
N GLY A 45 7.83 -5.12 26.93
CA GLY A 45 7.74 -5.05 28.39
C GLY A 45 6.35 -5.29 29.00
N ILE A 46 5.32 -5.62 28.22
CA ILE A 46 3.98 -5.98 28.70
C ILE A 46 3.63 -7.37 28.16
N GLU A 47 3.61 -8.37 29.04
CA GLU A 47 3.09 -9.69 28.70
C GLU A 47 1.55 -9.60 28.61
N LEU A 48 1.03 -9.45 27.39
CA LEU A 48 -0.41 -9.42 27.15
C LEU A 48 -1.01 -10.81 27.39
N SER A 49 -1.51 -11.04 28.60
CA SER A 49 -2.28 -12.23 28.93
C SER A 49 -3.73 -12.07 28.45
N TRP A 50 -3.98 -12.47 27.21
CA TRP A 50 -5.35 -12.57 26.70
C TRP A 50 -6.11 -13.60 27.52
N ARG A 51 -7.19 -13.16 28.17
CA ARG A 51 -8.12 -14.07 28.85
C ARG A 51 -9.09 -14.62 27.81
N TRP A 52 -9.06 -15.93 27.60
CA TRP A 52 -9.94 -16.63 26.68
C TRP A 52 -10.45 -17.91 27.31
N ASP A 53 -11.57 -18.38 26.81
CA ASP A 53 -12.10 -19.70 27.11
C ASP A 53 -11.92 -20.62 25.89
N ILE A 54 -11.87 -21.93 26.14
CA ILE A 54 -11.60 -22.94 25.11
C ILE A 54 -12.73 -23.01 24.07
N GLU A 55 -13.97 -22.74 24.47
CA GLU A 55 -15.14 -22.83 23.60
C GLU A 55 -15.18 -21.66 22.61
N SER A 56 -14.90 -20.45 23.07
CA SER A 56 -14.70 -19.24 22.28
C SER A 56 -13.55 -19.41 21.29
N LEU A 57 -12.40 -19.96 21.72
CA LEU A 57 -11.30 -20.24 20.77
C LEU A 57 -11.71 -21.24 19.68
N LYS A 58 -12.43 -22.31 20.04
CA LYS A 58 -12.95 -23.28 19.06
C LYS A 58 -13.93 -22.61 18.10
N SER A 59 -14.86 -21.81 18.61
CA SER A 59 -15.84 -21.07 17.81
C SER A 59 -15.18 -20.10 16.84
N VAL A 60 -14.22 -19.29 17.32
CA VAL A 60 -13.45 -18.35 16.50
C VAL A 60 -12.66 -19.09 15.43
N ARG A 61 -11.96 -20.18 15.78
CA ARG A 61 -11.23 -21.00 14.80
C ARG A 61 -12.15 -21.56 13.73
N THR A 62 -13.30 -22.10 14.12
CA THR A 62 -14.30 -22.62 13.18
C THR A 62 -14.84 -21.51 12.28
N HIS A 63 -15.10 -20.32 12.81
CA HIS A 63 -15.55 -19.18 12.03
C HIS A 63 -14.49 -18.76 11.00
N ILE A 64 -13.24 -18.58 11.42
CA ILE A 64 -12.11 -18.23 10.54
C ILE A 64 -11.98 -19.26 9.41
N LEU A 65 -12.04 -20.56 9.71
CA LEU A 65 -11.93 -21.61 8.69
C LEU A 65 -13.10 -21.60 7.70
N LYS A 66 -14.33 -21.33 8.17
CA LYS A 66 -15.50 -21.17 7.30
C LYS A 66 -15.36 -19.97 6.37
N SER A 67 -14.98 -18.81 6.91
CA SER A 67 -14.74 -17.59 6.12
C SER A 67 -13.60 -17.80 5.11
N TRP A 68 -12.53 -18.49 5.51
CA TRP A 68 -11.44 -18.83 4.61
C TRP A 68 -11.91 -19.70 3.44
N ALA A 69 -12.69 -20.75 3.71
CA ALA A 69 -13.23 -21.61 2.66
C ALA A 69 -14.15 -20.85 1.69
N GLU A 70 -14.97 -19.93 2.21
CA GLU A 70 -15.83 -19.07 1.40
C GLU A 70 -15.02 -18.13 0.50
N TYR A 71 -14.05 -17.40 1.05
CA TYR A 71 -13.19 -16.49 0.28
C TYR A 71 -12.35 -17.24 -0.75
N GLN A 72 -11.83 -18.41 -0.40
CA GLN A 72 -11.08 -19.26 -1.33
C GLN A 72 -11.96 -19.70 -2.50
N SER A 73 -13.18 -20.14 -2.22
CA SER A 73 -14.14 -20.57 -3.25
C SER A 73 -14.49 -19.43 -4.21
N ARG A 74 -14.77 -18.23 -3.66
CA ARG A 74 -15.02 -17.02 -4.46
C ARG A 74 -13.81 -16.61 -5.30
N SER A 75 -12.61 -16.69 -4.73
CA SER A 75 -11.36 -16.37 -5.45
C SER A 75 -11.11 -17.33 -6.63
N ILE A 76 -11.28 -18.64 -6.41
CA ILE A 76 -11.16 -19.65 -7.47
C ILE A 76 -12.20 -19.43 -8.56
N MET A 77 -13.45 -19.16 -8.18
CA MET A 77 -14.53 -18.87 -9.12
C MET A 77 -14.19 -17.67 -10.02
N LEU A 78 -13.77 -16.55 -9.44
CA LEU A 78 -13.37 -15.36 -10.18
C LEU A 78 -12.18 -15.61 -11.11
N ARG A 79 -11.18 -16.37 -10.64
CA ARG A 79 -10.04 -16.78 -11.46
C ARG A 79 -10.48 -17.61 -12.66
N ASN A 80 -11.32 -18.62 -12.45
CA ASN A 80 -11.83 -19.47 -13.52
C ASN A 80 -12.67 -18.67 -14.54
N MET A 81 -13.49 -17.72 -14.08
CA MET A 81 -14.25 -16.82 -14.96
C MET A 81 -13.30 -15.98 -15.83
N ALA A 82 -12.26 -15.39 -15.22
CA ALA A 82 -11.27 -14.60 -15.93
C ALA A 82 -10.47 -15.43 -16.96
N GLU A 83 -10.01 -16.63 -16.58
CA GLU A 83 -9.32 -17.56 -17.48
C GLU A 83 -10.22 -17.98 -18.65
N SER A 84 -11.49 -18.30 -18.38
CA SER A 84 -12.45 -18.70 -19.42
C SER A 84 -12.68 -17.58 -20.45
N ILE A 85 -12.79 -16.33 -19.98
CA ILE A 85 -12.89 -15.16 -20.86
C ILE A 85 -11.58 -14.96 -21.63
N GLY A 86 -10.43 -15.12 -20.98
CA GLY A 86 -9.11 -14.98 -21.59
C GLY A 86 -8.90 -15.93 -22.77
N LEU A 87 -9.44 -17.16 -22.72
CA LEU A 87 -9.39 -18.11 -23.84
C LEU A 87 -10.18 -17.66 -25.08
N LEU A 88 -11.20 -16.82 -24.91
CA LEU A 88 -12.02 -16.31 -26.01
C LEU A 88 -11.40 -15.07 -26.67
N ILE A 89 -10.47 -14.41 -25.98
CA ILE A 89 -9.83 -13.19 -26.46
C ILE A 89 -8.56 -13.58 -27.23
N THR A 90 -8.53 -13.26 -28.51
CA THR A 90 -7.40 -13.57 -29.41
C THR A 90 -6.24 -12.59 -29.29
N ASP A 91 -6.42 -11.53 -28.51
CA ASP A 91 -5.43 -10.46 -28.30
C ASP A 91 -4.51 -10.82 -27.13
N GLU A 92 -3.20 -10.93 -27.39
CA GLU A 92 -2.20 -11.35 -26.39
C GLU A 92 -2.07 -10.37 -25.21
N ASP A 93 -2.51 -9.11 -25.39
CA ASP A 93 -2.36 -8.03 -24.40
C ASP A 93 -3.58 -7.81 -23.50
N CYS A 94 -4.61 -8.67 -23.58
CA CYS A 94 -5.84 -8.42 -22.83
C CYS A 94 -5.72 -8.75 -21.33
N GLY A 95 -5.59 -7.72 -20.51
CA GLY A 95 -5.94 -7.76 -19.08
C GLY A 95 -5.01 -8.56 -18.15
N THR A 96 -3.95 -9.19 -18.67
CA THR A 96 -2.94 -9.94 -17.88
C THR A 96 -2.25 -9.07 -16.81
N ASN A 97 -2.26 -7.75 -16.98
CA ASN A 97 -1.69 -6.78 -16.05
C ASN A 97 -2.66 -6.28 -14.96
N ALA A 98 -3.94 -6.69 -14.96
CA ALA A 98 -4.95 -6.15 -14.05
C ALA A 98 -4.61 -6.36 -12.57
N LEU A 99 -3.98 -7.48 -12.21
CA LEU A 99 -3.47 -7.73 -10.86
C LEU A 99 -2.36 -6.74 -10.48
N ASN A 100 -1.49 -6.41 -11.43
CA ASN A 100 -0.44 -5.41 -11.24
C ASN A 100 -1.06 -4.01 -11.07
N ASP A 101 -2.08 -3.70 -11.87
CA ASP A 101 -2.79 -2.43 -11.78
C ASP A 101 -3.56 -2.27 -10.46
N TYR A 102 -4.09 -3.36 -9.88
CA TYR A 102 -4.68 -3.33 -8.54
C TYR A 102 -3.67 -2.97 -7.45
N LEU A 103 -2.42 -3.45 -7.59
CA LEU A 103 -1.34 -3.16 -6.64
C LEU A 103 -0.70 -1.77 -6.88
N ARG A 104 -1.00 -1.12 -8.02
CA ARG A 104 -0.45 0.18 -8.35
C ARG A 104 -1.20 1.30 -7.63
N PRO A 105 -0.48 2.35 -7.17
CA PRO A 105 -1.11 3.57 -6.67
C PRO A 105 -2.11 4.14 -7.67
N ALA A 106 -3.30 4.52 -7.21
CA ALA A 106 -4.35 5.14 -8.04
C ALA A 106 -3.92 6.48 -8.66
N VAL A 107 -2.86 7.11 -8.12
CA VAL A 107 -2.36 8.41 -8.58
C VAL A 107 -1.34 8.21 -9.71
N THR A 108 -1.88 8.13 -10.93
CA THR A 108 -1.28 8.51 -12.22
C THR A 108 0.22 8.22 -12.35
N SER A 109 0.58 7.00 -12.75
CA SER A 109 1.92 6.79 -13.31
C SER A 109 2.00 7.55 -14.63
N THR A 110 2.90 8.53 -14.73
CA THR A 110 3.29 9.09 -16.03
C THR A 110 3.65 7.92 -16.95
N LYS A 111 3.18 7.92 -18.22
CA LYS A 111 3.46 6.82 -19.17
C LYS A 111 4.96 6.56 -19.36
N VAL A 112 5.79 7.54 -19.04
CA VAL A 112 7.26 7.49 -19.09
C VAL A 112 7.82 7.19 -17.71
N TYR A 113 8.59 6.12 -17.59
CA TYR A 113 9.32 5.78 -16.37
C TYR A 113 10.37 6.86 -16.05
N VAL A 114 10.27 7.45 -14.86
CA VAL A 114 11.32 8.30 -14.30
C VAL A 114 12.08 7.53 -13.22
N PRO A 115 13.41 7.35 -13.35
CA PRO A 115 14.25 6.72 -12.33
C PRO A 115 14.12 7.43 -10.99
N ILE A 116 14.13 6.68 -9.88
CA ILE A 116 13.88 7.24 -8.53
C ILE A 116 14.79 8.42 -8.16
N ARG A 117 16.05 8.39 -8.63
CA ARG A 117 17.05 9.44 -8.43
C ARG A 117 16.76 10.76 -9.16
N LYS A 118 15.93 10.72 -10.22
CA LYS A 118 15.57 11.86 -11.06
C LYS A 118 14.19 12.44 -10.74
N ARG A 119 13.47 11.85 -9.77
CA ARG A 119 12.14 12.32 -9.40
C ARG A 119 12.25 13.55 -8.51
N GLY A 120 11.32 14.49 -8.65
CA GLY A 120 11.19 15.58 -7.69
C GLY A 120 10.95 15.06 -6.27
N THR A 121 11.47 15.76 -5.27
CA THR A 121 11.24 15.44 -3.86
C THR A 121 9.94 16.08 -3.38
N CYS A 122 9.29 15.45 -2.39
CA CYS A 122 8.17 16.07 -1.71
C CYS A 122 8.62 17.32 -0.94
N ASP A 123 7.71 18.28 -0.76
CA ASP A 123 7.93 19.43 0.12
C ASP A 123 8.34 18.97 1.53
N ALA A 124 9.33 19.66 2.11
CA ALA A 124 9.72 19.49 3.50
C ALA A 124 8.52 19.72 4.45
N LEU A 125 8.58 19.09 5.62
CA LEU A 125 7.50 19.16 6.62
C LEU A 125 7.17 20.61 7.00
N GLU A 126 8.18 21.46 7.15
CA GLU A 126 8.05 22.87 7.51
C GLU A 126 7.25 23.67 6.45
N LEU A 127 7.56 23.45 5.16
CA LEU A 127 6.83 24.07 4.06
C LEU A 127 5.36 23.61 4.02
N LYS A 128 5.10 22.34 4.35
CA LYS A 128 3.72 21.83 4.45
C LYS A 128 2.98 22.45 5.63
N GLN A 129 3.60 22.54 6.80
CA GLN A 129 3.03 23.20 7.98
C GLN A 129 2.70 24.67 7.68
N GLU A 130 3.60 25.37 7.00
CA GLU A 130 3.39 26.76 6.60
C GLU A 130 2.23 26.92 5.61
N LYS A 131 2.13 26.04 4.60
CA LYS A 131 0.98 26.02 3.67
C LYS A 131 -0.34 25.78 4.41
N ILE A 132 -0.37 24.87 5.39
CA ILE A 132 -1.56 24.60 6.22
C ILE A 132 -1.90 25.83 7.07
N ARG A 133 -0.92 26.43 7.76
CA ARG A 133 -1.12 27.64 8.57
C ARG A 133 -1.68 28.79 7.74
N ARG A 134 -1.13 29.02 6.54
CA ARG A 134 -1.66 30.02 5.59
C ARG A 134 -3.08 29.72 5.16
N LYS A 135 -3.43 28.46 4.90
CA LYS A 135 -4.79 28.05 4.55
C LYS A 135 -5.77 28.28 5.71
N MET A 136 -5.39 27.94 6.94
CA MET A 136 -6.20 28.16 8.14
C MET A 136 -6.39 29.66 8.43
N ALA A 137 -5.35 30.47 8.27
CA ALA A 137 -5.43 31.92 8.42
C ALA A 137 -6.37 32.57 7.40
N LYS A 138 -6.33 32.11 6.13
CA LYS A 138 -7.26 32.57 5.09
C LYS A 138 -8.71 32.21 5.42
N LEU A 139 -8.97 30.99 5.89
CA LEU A 139 -10.31 30.54 6.27
C LEU A 139 -10.90 31.37 7.41
N LYS A 140 -10.07 31.75 8.39
CA LYS A 140 -10.46 32.62 9.52
C LYS A 140 -10.82 34.05 9.07
N ASN A 141 -10.20 34.53 8.00
CA ASN A 141 -10.42 35.89 7.48
C ASN A 141 -11.64 35.99 6.54
N THR A 142 -12.18 34.88 6.05
CA THR A 142 -13.34 34.83 5.13
C THR A 142 -14.66 34.50 5.84
N GLY A 143 -14.79 34.85 7.13
CA GLY A 143 -15.93 34.46 7.97
C GLY A 143 -17.31 34.76 7.36
N LEU A 144 -18.12 33.70 7.24
CA LEU A 144 -19.58 33.79 7.18
C LEU A 144 -20.07 34.24 8.57
N PRO A 145 -20.90 35.29 8.70
CA PRO A 145 -21.35 35.76 10.01
C PRO A 145 -22.34 34.78 10.64
N SER A 146 -22.21 34.67 11.96
CA SER A 146 -23.05 33.94 12.91
C SER A 146 -24.52 34.31 12.85
#